data_AF-A0A2L2Z0D4-F1
#
_entry.id   AF-A0A2L2Z0D4-F1
#
_cell.length_a   1.000
_cell.length_b   1.000
_cell.length_c   1.000
_cell.angle_alpha   90.00
_cell.angle_beta   90.00
_cell.angle_gamma   90.00
#
_symmetry.space_group_name_H-M   'P 1'
#
loop_
_entity.id
_entity.type
_entity.pdbx_description
1 polymer ?
#
loop_
_entity_poly.entity_id
_entity_poly.type
_entity_poly.pdbx_seq_one_letter_code
_entity_poly.pdbx_strand_id
1 'polypeptide(L)'
;AFLHCLPTNLQRFNISGHRETLTDAALIKVVKRCRNLKELDISDCSLLSHISFEVLVKYCQNLQHLHTSRSYNIPTESNRLLKSLKQFKNLEIFQTLTDGALAALRAYLPNIAINKHMFSTIARPTVGIRRSSVWEIPTRD
;
A
#
# COMPACT_ATOMS: atom_id res chain seq x y z
N ALA A 1 -2.84 -19.59 -6.55
CA ALA A 1 -4.25 -20.01 -6.46
C ALA A 1 -5.21 -18.83 -6.26
N PHE A 2 -5.04 -17.95 -5.26
CA PHE A 2 -6.07 -16.93 -4.93
C PHE A 2 -6.25 -15.77 -5.93
N LEU A 3 -5.24 -15.49 -6.78
CA LEU A 3 -5.29 -14.34 -7.71
C LEU A 3 -6.46 -14.37 -8.70
N HIS A 4 -6.95 -15.57 -9.06
CA HIS A 4 -8.10 -15.72 -9.96
C HIS A 4 -9.45 -15.43 -9.28
N CYS A 5 -9.49 -15.53 -7.94
CA CYS A 5 -10.69 -15.29 -7.14
C CYS A 5 -10.78 -13.86 -6.61
N LEU A 6 -9.76 -13.02 -6.85
CA LEU A 6 -9.79 -11.62 -6.42
C LEU A 6 -10.93 -10.86 -7.11
N PRO A 7 -11.76 -10.13 -6.37
CA PRO A 7 -12.81 -9.31 -6.95
C PRO A 7 -12.20 -8.14 -7.73
N THR A 8 -12.73 -7.82 -8.90
CA THR A 8 -12.20 -6.76 -9.78
C THR A 8 -12.49 -5.35 -9.27
N ASN A 9 -13.50 -5.20 -8.40
CA ASN A 9 -13.90 -3.94 -7.77
C ASN A 9 -13.19 -3.68 -6.42
N LEU A 10 -12.15 -4.45 -6.10
CA LEU A 10 -11.40 -4.27 -4.86
C LEU A 10 -10.81 -2.85 -4.76
N GLN A 11 -11.10 -2.15 -3.66
CA GLN A 11 -10.62 -0.79 -3.41
C GLN A 11 -9.53 -0.72 -2.35
N ARG A 12 -9.53 -1.63 -1.37
CA ARG A 12 -8.55 -1.66 -0.29
C ARG A 12 -8.02 -3.07 -0.15
N PHE A 13 -6.70 -3.24 -0.17
CA PHE A 13 -6.10 -4.57 -0.13
C PHE A 13 -4.85 -4.60 0.74
N ASN A 14 -4.79 -5.55 1.67
CA ASN A 14 -3.61 -5.80 2.48
C ASN A 14 -3.06 -7.17 2.13
N ILE A 15 -1.82 -7.20 1.65
CA ILE A 15 -1.03 -8.41 1.38
C ILE A 15 0.39 -8.23 1.93
N SER A 16 0.51 -7.49 3.03
CA SER A 16 1.76 -7.32 3.75
C SER A 16 2.25 -8.63 4.38
N GLY A 17 3.53 -8.67 4.73
CA GLY A 17 4.13 -9.80 5.46
C GLY A 17 4.63 -10.95 4.59
N HIS A 18 4.38 -10.92 3.28
CA HIS A 18 4.85 -11.95 2.35
C HIS A 18 6.30 -11.70 1.92
N ARG A 19 7.25 -11.90 2.84
CA ARG A 19 8.68 -11.60 2.64
C ARG A 19 9.34 -12.42 1.52
N GLU A 20 8.97 -13.69 1.40
CA GLU A 20 9.64 -14.66 0.51
C GLU A 20 8.73 -15.21 -0.60
N THR A 21 7.46 -14.82 -0.61
CA THR A 21 6.45 -15.44 -1.49
C THR A 21 5.77 -14.45 -2.45
N LEU A 22 5.75 -13.16 -2.12
CA LEU A 22 5.13 -12.15 -2.99
C LEU A 22 6.18 -11.55 -3.94
N THR A 23 6.14 -12.00 -5.20
CA THR A 23 7.01 -11.52 -6.27
C THR A 23 6.38 -10.38 -7.07
N ASP A 24 7.20 -9.64 -7.81
CA ASP A 24 6.72 -8.62 -8.76
C ASP A 24 5.66 -9.20 -9.72
N ALA A 25 5.89 -10.40 -10.27
CA ALA A 25 4.95 -11.07 -11.17
C ALA A 25 3.58 -11.32 -10.53
N ALA A 26 3.54 -11.66 -9.24
CA ALA A 26 2.31 -11.85 -8.50
C ALA A 26 1.58 -10.51 -8.29
N LEU A 27 2.30 -9.46 -7.85
CA LEU A 27 1.70 -8.14 -7.64
C LEU A 27 1.19 -7.53 -8.95
N ILE A 28 1.91 -7.69 -10.06
CA ILE A 28 1.49 -7.26 -11.40
C ILE A 28 0.12 -7.84 -11.77
N LYS A 29 -0.14 -9.12 -11.45
CA LYS A 29 -1.44 -9.75 -11.70
C LYS A 29 -2.55 -9.11 -10.84
N VAL A 30 -2.27 -8.78 -9.58
CA VAL A 30 -3.20 -8.08 -8.69
C VAL A 30 -3.57 -6.72 -9.25
N VAL A 31 -2.59 -5.85 -9.52
CA VAL A 31 -2.83 -4.45 -9.94
C VAL A 31 -3.46 -4.36 -11.33
N LYS A 32 -3.17 -5.30 -12.23
CA LYS A 32 -3.84 -5.38 -13.54
C LYS A 32 -5.32 -5.73 -13.44
N ARG A 33 -5.70 -6.53 -12.43
CA ARG A 33 -7.07 -6.99 -12.18
C ARG A 33 -7.87 -5.98 -11.35
N CYS A 34 -7.26 -5.40 -10.32
CA CYS A 34 -7.89 -4.51 -9.35
C CYS A 34 -7.49 -3.05 -9.60
N ARG A 35 -7.95 -2.48 -10.72
CA ARG A 35 -7.56 -1.11 -11.14
C ARG A 35 -8.21 0.02 -10.32
N ASN A 36 -9.22 -0.32 -9.53
CA ASN A 36 -9.94 0.61 -8.64
C ASN A 36 -9.35 0.70 -7.23
N LEU A 37 -8.14 0.16 -7.02
CA LEU A 37 -7.44 0.26 -5.74
C LEU A 37 -7.23 1.72 -5.34
N LYS A 38 -7.64 2.03 -4.11
CA LYS A 38 -7.45 3.29 -3.38
C LYS A 38 -6.43 3.15 -2.26
N GLU A 39 -6.37 1.99 -1.62
CA GLU A 39 -5.39 1.70 -0.57
C GLU A 39 -4.76 0.33 -0.79
N LEU A 40 -3.44 0.26 -0.73
CA LEU A 40 -2.68 -0.98 -0.86
C LEU A 40 -1.61 -1.04 0.23
N ASP A 41 -1.54 -2.18 0.92
CA ASP A 41 -0.47 -2.49 1.87
C ASP A 41 0.34 -3.69 1.37
N ILE A 42 1.60 -3.43 1.04
CA ILE A 42 2.65 -4.37 0.61
C ILE A 42 3.89 -4.20 1.51
N SER A 43 3.68 -3.85 2.78
CA SER A 43 4.75 -3.78 3.78
C SER A 43 5.34 -5.17 4.02
N ASP A 44 6.62 -5.25 4.38
CA ASP A 44 7.34 -6.51 4.60
C ASP A 44 7.32 -7.46 3.39
N CYS A 45 7.36 -6.91 2.17
CA CYS A 45 7.43 -7.68 0.94
C CYS A 45 8.80 -7.48 0.28
N SER A 46 9.78 -8.24 0.76
CA SER A 46 11.20 -8.06 0.39
C SER A 46 11.54 -8.49 -1.04
N LEU A 47 10.70 -9.27 -1.72
CA LEU A 47 10.93 -9.64 -3.12
C LEU A 47 10.36 -8.64 -4.14
N LEU A 48 9.73 -7.56 -3.68
CA LEU A 48 9.23 -6.50 -4.56
C LEU A 48 10.33 -5.51 -4.90
N SER A 49 10.31 -5.03 -6.14
CA SER A 49 11.31 -4.09 -6.67
C SER A 49 10.65 -2.86 -7.32
N HIS A 50 11.46 -2.02 -7.96
CA HIS A 50 10.99 -0.88 -8.77
C HIS A 50 9.97 -1.29 -9.84
N ILE A 51 10.06 -2.51 -10.39
CA ILE A 51 9.15 -3.04 -11.42
C ILE A 51 7.71 -3.02 -10.90
N SER A 52 7.50 -3.42 -9.64
CA SER A 52 6.18 -3.39 -9.01
C SER A 52 5.62 -1.98 -8.92
N PHE A 53 6.45 -0.98 -8.62
CA PHE A 53 6.04 0.41 -8.52
C PHE A 53 5.63 1.01 -9.87
N GLU A 54 6.41 0.77 -10.92
CA GLU A 54 6.08 1.24 -12.27
C GLU A 54 4.73 0.72 -12.74
N VAL A 55 4.48 -0.57 -12.51
CA VAL A 55 3.21 -1.21 -12.89
C VAL A 55 2.07 -0.71 -12.00
N LEU A 56 2.28 -0.58 -10.69
CA LEU A 56 1.29 -0.06 -9.76
C LEU A 56 0.83 1.34 -10.16
N VAL A 57 1.77 2.25 -10.41
CA VAL A 57 1.49 3.62 -10.84
C VAL A 57 0.80 3.65 -12.20
N LYS A 58 1.09 2.71 -13.10
CA LYS A 58 0.44 2.60 -14.40
C LYS A 58 -1.02 2.16 -14.32
N TYR A 59 -1.36 1.16 -13.49
CA TYR A 59 -2.70 0.56 -13.50
C TYR A 59 -3.65 1.08 -12.40
N CYS A 60 -3.12 1.56 -11.27
CA CYS A 60 -3.92 2.00 -10.12
C CYS A 60 -4.01 3.53 -10.02
N GLN A 61 -4.67 4.16 -11.00
CA GLN A 61 -4.77 5.63 -11.10
C GLN A 61 -5.58 6.30 -9.96
N ASN A 62 -6.37 5.50 -9.24
CA ASN A 62 -7.19 5.94 -8.10
C ASN A 62 -6.50 5.71 -6.75
N LEU A 63 -5.22 5.30 -6.75
CA LEU A 63 -4.50 5.00 -5.51
C LEU A 63 -4.29 6.28 -4.70
N GLN A 64 -4.66 6.23 -3.43
CA GLN A 64 -4.64 7.34 -2.47
C GLN A 64 -3.65 7.09 -1.33
N HIS A 65 -3.49 5.83 -0.93
CA HIS A 65 -2.67 5.43 0.21
C HIS A 65 -1.88 4.16 -0.10
N LEU A 66 -0.57 4.21 0.10
CA LEU A 66 0.32 3.07 -0.09
C LEU A 66 1.17 2.84 1.15
N HIS A 67 1.24 1.59 1.60
CA HIS A 67 2.13 1.15 2.66
C HIS A 67 3.18 0.19 2.07
N THR A 68 4.46 0.53 2.20
CA THR A 68 5.60 -0.31 1.77
C THR A 68 6.70 -0.34 2.84
N SER A 69 6.29 -0.27 4.11
CA SER A 69 7.21 -0.24 5.24
C SER A 69 8.02 -1.54 5.30
N ARG A 70 9.32 -1.46 5.61
CA ARG A 70 10.23 -2.63 5.67
C ARG A 70 10.36 -3.44 4.37
N SER A 71 9.99 -2.87 3.22
CA SER A 71 10.21 -3.46 1.90
C SER A 71 11.53 -2.93 1.31
N TYR A 72 12.64 -3.51 1.74
CA TYR A 72 14.00 -2.99 1.53
C TYR A 72 14.50 -3.01 0.08
N ASN A 73 13.93 -3.86 -0.78
CA ASN A 73 14.35 -3.98 -2.19
C ASN A 73 13.67 -2.97 -3.11
N ILE A 74 12.81 -2.11 -2.58
CA ILE A 74 12.15 -1.03 -3.32
C ILE A 74 13.04 0.21 -3.25
N PRO A 75 13.66 0.65 -4.35
CA PRO A 75 14.53 1.82 -4.34
C PRO A 75 13.74 3.09 -4.02
N THR A 76 14.34 3.99 -3.24
CA THR A 76 13.75 5.30 -2.86
C THR A 76 13.25 6.10 -4.07
N GLU A 77 13.99 6.02 -5.18
CA GLU A 77 13.66 6.68 -6.45
C GLU A 77 12.30 6.26 -7.00
N SER A 78 11.86 5.02 -6.72
CA SER A 78 10.54 4.52 -7.12
C SER A 78 9.40 5.31 -6.47
N ASN A 79 9.60 5.82 -5.25
CA ASN A 79 8.59 6.64 -4.56
C ASN A 79 8.30 7.95 -5.29
N ARG A 80 9.24 8.45 -6.11
CA ARG A 80 9.03 9.67 -6.90
C ARG A 80 7.93 9.48 -7.96
N LEU A 81 7.74 8.25 -8.45
CA LEU A 81 6.72 7.91 -9.45
C LEU A 81 5.30 8.18 -8.92
N LEU A 82 5.10 8.12 -7.60
CA LEU A 82 3.81 8.39 -6.95
C LEU A 82 3.30 9.81 -7.19
N LYS A 83 4.18 10.76 -7.53
CA LYS A 83 3.79 12.13 -7.90
C LYS A 83 2.89 12.18 -9.13
N SER A 84 2.97 11.19 -10.02
CA SER A 84 2.13 11.13 -11.23
C SER A 84 0.66 10.77 -10.94
N LEU A 85 0.38 10.20 -9.77
CA LEU A 85 -0.96 9.80 -9.35
C LEU A 85 -1.72 10.99 -8.78
N LYS A 86 -2.73 11.48 -9.51
CA LYS A 86 -3.50 12.69 -9.17
C LYS A 86 -4.18 12.63 -7.80
N GLN A 87 -4.60 11.44 -7.38
CA GLN A 87 -5.32 11.24 -6.13
C GLN A 87 -4.42 10.79 -4.96
N PHE A 88 -3.12 10.62 -5.18
CA PHE A 88 -2.24 10.06 -4.16
C PHE A 88 -1.98 11.05 -3.01
N LYS A 89 -2.13 10.58 -1.77
CA LYS A 89 -2.07 11.43 -0.57
C LYS A 89 -1.19 10.91 0.54
N ASN A 90 -1.11 9.59 0.75
CA ASN A 90 -0.44 9.02 1.91
C ASN A 90 0.55 7.93 1.51
N LEU A 91 1.79 8.02 2.01
CA LEU A 91 2.84 7.03 1.82
C LEU A 91 3.42 6.61 3.17
N GLU A 92 3.35 5.33 3.50
CA GLU A 92 3.93 4.78 4.73
C GLU A 92 5.13 3.89 4.38
N ILE A 93 6.34 4.36 4.69
CA ILE A 93 7.64 3.76 4.37
C ILE A 93 8.52 3.68 5.63
N PHE A 94 7.92 3.29 6.75
CA PHE A 94 8.62 3.17 8.01
C PHE A 94 9.76 2.15 7.93
N GLN A 95 10.88 2.48 8.58
CA GLN A 95 12.08 1.65 8.67
C GLN A 95 12.72 1.31 7.32
N THR A 96 12.40 2.04 6.24
CA THR A 96 13.01 1.84 4.91
C THR A 96 14.10 2.87 4.61
N LEU A 97 13.99 4.09 5.16
CA LEU A 97 14.91 5.22 4.90
C LEU A 97 15.54 5.75 6.18
N THR A 98 16.72 6.35 6.05
CA THR A 98 17.32 7.20 7.10
C THR A 98 16.54 8.51 7.24
N ASP A 99 16.65 9.18 8.39
CA ASP A 99 15.94 10.45 8.65
C ASP A 99 16.28 11.54 7.64
N GLY A 100 17.55 11.64 7.22
CA GLY A 100 17.99 12.59 6.19
C GLY A 100 17.36 12.31 4.82
N ALA A 101 17.34 11.05 4.39
CA ALA A 101 16.69 10.65 3.14
C ALA A 101 15.17 10.85 3.19
N LEU A 102 14.55 10.60 4.34
CA LEU A 102 13.14 10.84 4.58
C LEU A 102 12.80 12.34 4.51
N ALA A 103 13.63 13.21 5.09
CA ALA A 103 13.47 14.66 5.00
C ALA A 103 13.58 15.15 3.54
N ALA A 104 14.56 14.64 2.78
CA ALA A 104 14.72 14.95 1.36
C ALA A 104 13.50 14.49 0.54
N LEU A 105 12.96 13.30 0.81
CA LEU A 105 11.76 12.81 0.13
C LEU A 105 10.53 13.66 0.44
N ARG A 106 10.35 14.08 1.70
CA ARG A 106 9.27 15.01 2.11
C ARG A 106 9.38 16.35 1.40
N ALA A 107 10.59 16.89 1.26
CA ALA A 107 10.82 18.12 0.51
C ALA A 107 10.50 17.94 -1.00
N TYR A 108 10.80 16.78 -1.57
CA TYR A 108 10.49 16.47 -2.97
C TYR A 108 8.99 16.24 -3.24
N LEU A 109 8.26 15.69 -2.25
CA LEU A 109 6.83 15.35 -2.32
C LEU A 109 6.01 16.13 -1.28
N PRO A 110 5.93 17.46 -1.34
CA PRO A 110 5.33 18.29 -0.29
C PRO A 110 3.82 18.08 -0.11
N ASN A 111 3.12 17.56 -1.13
CA ASN A 111 1.68 17.33 -1.10
C ASN A 111 1.30 15.89 -0.67
N ILE A 112 2.29 15.07 -0.31
CA ILE A 112 2.09 13.69 0.13
C ILE A 112 2.44 13.61 1.62
N ALA A 113 1.50 13.14 2.42
CA ALA A 113 1.72 12.80 3.82
C ALA A 113 2.57 11.53 3.92
N ILE A 114 3.79 11.66 4.45
CA ILE A 114 4.73 10.54 4.59
C ILE A 114 4.89 10.16 6.07
N ASN A 115 4.71 8.87 6.38
CA ASN A 115 4.85 8.28 7.71
C ASN A 115 3.92 8.94 8.75
N LYS A 116 2.62 9.01 8.43
CA LYS A 116 1.57 9.54 9.32
C LYS A 116 0.79 8.43 10.02
N HIS A 117 0.74 7.23 9.44
CA HIS A 117 -0.04 6.12 9.98
C HIS A 117 0.83 4.87 10.05
N MET A 118 1.30 4.54 11.26
CA MET A 118 2.12 3.34 11.48
C MET A 118 1.36 2.04 11.21
N PHE A 119 0.03 2.07 11.31
CA PHE A 119 -0.82 0.88 11.22
C PHE A 119 -1.82 1.02 10.07
N SER A 120 -1.84 0.04 9.15
CA SER A 120 -2.89 -0.08 8.14
C SER A 120 -4.26 -0.26 8.77
N THR A 121 -5.29 0.40 8.24
CA THR A 121 -6.68 0.24 8.70
C THR A 121 -7.49 -0.76 7.87
N ILE A 122 -6.89 -1.30 6.80
CA ILE A 122 -7.53 -2.21 5.85
C ILE A 122 -8.02 -3.47 6.57
N ALA A 123 -9.31 -3.76 6.42
CA ALA A 123 -9.98 -4.94 6.97
C ALA A 123 -9.72 -5.16 8.47
N ARG A 124 -9.51 -4.09 9.25
CA ARG A 124 -9.50 -4.20 10.72
C ARG A 124 -10.93 -4.32 11.24
N PRO A 125 -11.21 -5.26 12.16
CA PRO A 125 -12.56 -5.57 12.61
C PRO A 125 -13.27 -4.35 13.20
N THR A 126 -12.59 -3.49 13.93
CA THR A 126 -13.12 -2.18 14.36
C THR A 126 -11.94 -1.38 14.97
N VAL A 127 -12.14 -0.10 15.32
CA VAL A 127 -11.22 0.73 16.14
C VAL A 127 -12.04 1.46 17.22
N GLY A 128 -11.55 1.59 18.47
CA GLY A 128 -12.26 2.27 19.57
C GLY A 128 -12.90 1.37 20.65
N ILE A 129 -13.35 2.00 21.76
CA ILE A 129 -13.70 1.39 23.08
C ILE A 129 -15.14 0.85 23.15
N ARG A 130 -16.04 1.26 22.26
CA ARG A 130 -17.44 0.79 22.22
C ARG A 130 -17.69 0.08 20.89
N ARG A 131 -17.80 -1.25 20.89
CA ARG A 131 -18.03 -2.02 19.66
C ARG A 131 -19.22 -2.94 19.82
N SER A 132 -20.26 -2.65 19.04
CA SER A 132 -21.35 -3.55 18.71
C SER A 132 -21.24 -4.03 17.25
N SER A 133 -20.08 -3.90 16.61
CA SER A 133 -19.86 -4.32 15.22
C SER A 133 -18.41 -4.73 14.91
N VAL A 134 -18.27 -5.65 13.96
CA VAL A 134 -17.03 -6.14 13.34
C VAL A 134 -17.15 -5.99 11.83
N TRP A 135 -16.23 -5.28 11.19
CA TRP A 135 -16.23 -4.94 9.77
C TRP A 135 -17.54 -4.30 9.30
N GLU A 136 -18.06 -3.36 10.10
CA GLU A 136 -19.36 -2.69 9.87
C GLU A 136 -20.57 -3.64 9.96
N ILE A 137 -20.36 -4.91 10.32
CA ILE A 137 -21.41 -5.90 10.57
C ILE A 137 -21.69 -5.92 12.08
N PRO A 138 -22.93 -5.73 12.54
CA PRO A 138 -23.25 -5.79 13.95
C PRO A 138 -22.86 -7.14 14.57
N THR A 139 -22.18 -7.12 15.72
CA THR A 139 -21.97 -8.30 16.55
C THR A 139 -23.26 -8.53 17.34
N ARG A 140 -23.81 -9.74 17.28
CA ARG A 140 -24.93 -10.11 18.16
C ARG A 140 -24.46 -10.06 19.62
N ASP A 141 -25.33 -9.57 20.49
CA ASP A 141 -25.17 -9.68 21.95
C ASP A 141 -25.11 -11.15 22.39
#